data_AF-A0A1B6F8K8-F1
#
_entry.id   AF-A0A1B6F8K8-F1
#
_cell.length_a   1.000
_cell.length_b   1.000
_cell.length_c   1.000
_cell.angle_alpha   90.00
_cell.angle_beta   90.00
_cell.angle_gamma   90.00
#
_symmetry.space_group_name_H-M   'P 1'
#
loop_
_entity.id
_entity.type
_entity.pdbx_description
1 polymer ?
#
loop_
_entity_poly.entity_id
_entity_poly.type
_entity_poly.pdbx_seq_one_letter_code
_entity_poly.pdbx_strand_id
1 'polypeptide(L)'
;MSSGDIYDRKRLPRKPIPKLPWLPVADEKPTPLLAETLQRGLFPPLMKEKSWTKSVPFRDGFEYLKPTDTIGSCYTTSVNALRLATLPPRRKTKSSITCLDSEGRLTYPPKLPRLQIQKPPAKTIAQKYKPGVVALSELLSGEYDRKRAEKAERRKQHLIKKAEEAKLQLEMKAKA
;
A
#
# COMPACT_ATOMS: atom_id res chain seq x y z
N MET A 1 -0.55 -19.94 -6.36
CA MET A 1 -1.77 -20.03 -7.18
C MET A 1 -2.87 -19.54 -6.25
N SER A 2 -3.47 -18.36 -6.41
CA SER A 2 -3.99 -17.79 -7.63
C SER A 2 -3.76 -16.29 -7.65
N SER A 3 -3.35 -15.80 -8.81
CA SER A 3 -3.54 -14.42 -9.25
C SER A 3 -5.03 -14.07 -9.22
N GLY A 4 -5.37 -12.82 -8.88
CA GLY A 4 -6.74 -12.30 -8.83
C GLY A 4 -7.05 -11.78 -7.43
N ASP A 5 -7.41 -10.53 -7.17
CA ASP A 5 -8.03 -9.54 -8.04
C ASP A 5 -7.49 -8.15 -7.71
N ILE A 6 -6.76 -7.60 -8.67
CA ILE A 6 -6.32 -6.20 -8.68
C ILE A 6 -7.54 -5.38 -9.04
N TYR A 7 -8.26 -4.94 -8.01
CA TYR A 7 -9.34 -3.96 -8.06
C TYR A 7 -10.45 -4.27 -9.08
N ASP A 8 -11.25 -5.29 -8.80
CA ASP A 8 -12.57 -5.37 -9.42
C ASP A 8 -13.48 -4.29 -8.79
N ARG A 9 -13.28 -3.04 -9.21
CA ARG A 9 -14.13 -1.92 -8.82
C ARG A 9 -15.48 -2.18 -9.44
N LYS A 10 -16.43 -2.63 -8.62
CA LYS A 10 -17.84 -2.78 -8.99
C LYS A 10 -18.27 -1.53 -9.76
N ARG A 11 -18.34 -1.63 -11.09
CA ARG A 11 -18.85 -0.57 -11.94
C ARG A 11 -20.32 -0.47 -11.60
N LEU A 12 -20.68 0.53 -10.80
CA LEU A 12 -22.08 0.81 -10.55
C LEU A 12 -22.76 0.97 -11.91
N PRO A 13 -23.94 0.34 -12.13
CA PRO A 13 -24.62 0.45 -13.40
C PRO A 13 -24.84 1.93 -13.69
N ARG A 14 -24.29 2.39 -14.82
CA ARG A 14 -24.52 3.76 -15.28
C ARG A 14 -26.01 3.92 -15.51
N LYS A 15 -26.60 4.97 -14.94
CA LYS A 15 -27.97 5.35 -15.30
C LYS A 15 -28.03 5.50 -16.83
N PRO A 16 -29.03 4.92 -17.50
CA PRO A 16 -29.18 5.10 -18.93
C PRO A 16 -29.30 6.60 -19.21
N ILE A 17 -28.56 7.09 -20.19
CA ILE A 17 -28.71 8.48 -20.64
C ILE A 17 -30.17 8.61 -21.11
N PRO A 18 -30.96 9.53 -20.55
CA PRO A 18 -32.33 9.73 -21.02
C PRO A 18 -32.27 10.02 -22.51
N LYS A 19 -33.06 9.29 -23.30
CA LYS A 19 -33.21 9.59 -24.72
C LYS A 19 -33.72 11.02 -24.79
N LEU A 20 -32.95 11.88 -25.47
CA LEU A 20 -33.38 13.25 -25.71
C LEU A 20 -34.78 13.18 -26.35
N PRO A 21 -35.71 14.06 -25.94
CA PRO A 21 -36.98 14.19 -26.65
C PRO A 21 -36.67 14.47 -28.12
N TRP A 22 -37.59 14.08 -29.01
CA TRP A 22 -37.42 14.35 -30.44
C TRP A 22 -37.17 15.85 -30.64
N LEU A 23 -35.92 16.19 -30.99
CA LEU A 23 -35.55 17.53 -31.42
C LEU A 23 -35.77 17.58 -32.94
N PRO A 24 -36.30 18.70 -33.46
CA PRO A 24 -36.36 18.91 -34.90
C PRO A 24 -34.95 18.76 -35.47
N VAL A 25 -34.82 17.96 -36.53
CA VAL A 25 -33.56 17.71 -37.23
C VAL A 25 -33.04 19.04 -37.76
N ALA A 26 -31.74 19.32 -37.56
CA ALA A 26 -31.08 20.59 -37.86
C ALA A 26 -30.95 20.90 -39.38
N ASP A 27 -31.73 20.23 -40.23
CA ASP A 27 -31.74 20.45 -41.68
C ASP A 27 -32.67 21.60 -42.10
N GLU A 28 -33.53 22.05 -41.19
CA GLU A 28 -34.31 23.27 -41.39
C GLU A 28 -33.49 24.49 -40.96
N LYS A 29 -33.24 25.42 -41.89
CA LYS A 29 -32.66 26.72 -41.57
C LYS A 29 -33.47 27.32 -40.41
N PRO A 30 -32.83 27.69 -39.29
CA PRO A 30 -33.55 28.21 -38.15
C PRO A 30 -34.37 29.42 -38.60
N THR A 31 -35.60 29.53 -38.09
CA THR A 31 -36.42 30.73 -38.31
C THR A 31 -35.61 31.94 -37.87
N PRO A 32 -35.77 33.11 -38.51
CA PRO A 32 -34.92 34.28 -38.24
C PRO A 32 -34.93 34.69 -36.76
N LEU A 33 -36.08 34.53 -36.09
CA LEU A 33 -36.23 34.76 -34.65
C LEU A 33 -35.45 33.75 -33.80
N LEU A 34 -35.45 32.47 -34.21
CA LEU A 34 -34.65 31.43 -33.57
C LEU A 34 -33.14 31.67 -33.77
N ALA A 35 -32.73 32.09 -34.97
CA ALA A 35 -31.33 32.43 -35.26
C ALA A 35 -30.85 33.60 -34.39
N GLU A 36 -31.67 34.64 -34.24
CA GLU A 36 -31.35 35.80 -33.42
C GLU A 36 -31.31 35.46 -31.93
N THR A 37 -32.25 34.66 -31.43
CA THR A 37 -32.23 34.19 -30.04
C THR A 37 -31.03 33.29 -29.75
N LEU A 38 -30.65 32.41 -30.68
CA LEU A 38 -29.43 31.61 -30.58
C LEU A 38 -28.18 32.50 -30.55
N GLN A 39 -28.09 33.53 -31.40
CA GLN A 39 -26.98 34.49 -31.39
C GLN A 39 -26.88 35.25 -30.07
N ARG A 40 -28.02 35.69 -29.50
CA ARG A 40 -28.06 36.37 -28.20
C ARG A 40 -27.74 35.43 -27.03
N GLY A 41 -28.02 34.14 -27.18
CA GLY A 41 -27.68 33.10 -26.21
C GLY A 41 -26.22 32.63 -26.26
N LEU A 42 -25.41 33.14 -27.20
CA LEU A 42 -23.97 32.87 -27.24
C LEU A 42 -23.28 33.63 -26.10
N PHE A 43 -23.13 32.95 -24.96
CA PHE A 43 -22.31 33.46 -23.88
C PHE A 43 -20.84 33.51 -24.31
N PRO A 44 -20.06 34.49 -23.82
CA PRO A 44 -18.63 34.53 -24.07
C PRO A 44 -18.00 33.20 -23.62
N PRO A 45 -16.93 32.74 -24.29
CA PRO A 45 -16.30 31.47 -23.99
C PRO A 45 -15.91 31.43 -22.51
N LEU A 46 -16.34 30.37 -21.83
CA LEU A 46 -16.19 30.22 -20.37
C LEU A 46 -14.72 30.29 -19.93
N MET A 47 -13.80 29.96 -20.84
CA MET A 47 -12.35 30.02 -20.66
C MET A 47 -11.74 31.00 -21.67
N LYS A 48 -10.86 31.88 -21.21
CA LYS A 48 -10.03 32.72 -22.09
C LYS A 48 -8.92 31.87 -22.71
N GLU A 49 -8.65 32.03 -24.00
CA GLU A 49 -7.60 31.27 -24.72
C GLU A 49 -6.20 31.46 -24.14
N LYS A 50 -5.92 32.64 -23.58
CA LYS A 50 -4.70 32.97 -22.84
C LYS A 50 -5.08 33.56 -21.48
N SER A 51 -5.05 32.73 -20.44
CA SER A 51 -5.04 33.19 -19.05
C SER A 51 -3.65 32.96 -18.45
N TRP A 52 -3.14 33.96 -17.73
CA TRP A 52 -1.86 33.87 -17.00
C TRP A 52 -1.90 32.81 -15.89
N THR A 53 -3.07 32.65 -15.27
CA THR A 53 -3.40 31.50 -14.44
C THR A 53 -3.91 30.38 -15.36
N LYS A 54 -3.05 29.40 -15.66
CA LYS A 54 -3.49 28.12 -16.23
C LYS A 54 -4.63 27.62 -15.34
N SER A 55 -5.79 27.35 -15.93
CA SER A 55 -6.90 26.73 -15.21
C SER A 55 -6.36 25.49 -14.51
N VAL A 56 -6.35 25.51 -13.18
CA VAL A 56 -6.08 24.29 -12.40
C VAL A 56 -7.28 23.39 -12.68
N PRO A 57 -7.10 22.20 -13.28
CA PRO A 57 -8.22 21.29 -13.49
C PRO A 57 -8.75 20.90 -12.10
N PHE A 58 -9.84 21.54 -11.69
CA PHE A 58 -10.57 21.15 -10.49
C PHE A 58 -11.39 19.92 -10.86
N ARG A 59 -10.92 18.76 -10.39
CA ARG A 59 -11.69 17.53 -10.49
C ARG A 59 -12.69 17.54 -9.36
N ASP A 60 -13.95 17.84 -9.67
CA ASP A 60 -15.04 17.78 -8.71
C ASP A 60 -15.30 16.31 -8.35
N GLY A 61 -14.57 15.84 -7.35
CA GLY A 61 -14.53 14.45 -6.95
C GLY A 61 -15.22 14.29 -5.62
N PHE A 62 -16.48 13.88 -5.63
CA PHE A 62 -17.18 13.35 -4.44
C PHE A 62 -16.60 12.00 -3.96
N GLU A 63 -15.40 11.63 -4.44
CA GLU A 63 -14.70 10.40 -4.08
C GLU A 63 -13.52 10.76 -3.18
N TYR A 64 -13.52 10.24 -1.95
CA TYR A 64 -12.41 10.35 -1.00
C TYR A 64 -11.20 9.55 -1.49
N LEU A 65 -10.40 10.15 -2.38
CA LEU A 65 -9.13 9.58 -2.83
C LEU A 65 -8.01 9.98 -1.88
N LYS A 66 -7.11 9.04 -1.58
CA LYS A 66 -5.91 9.35 -0.79
C LYS A 66 -5.03 10.33 -1.57
N PRO A 67 -4.32 11.28 -0.91
CA PRO A 67 -3.47 12.25 -1.59
C PRO A 67 -2.42 11.62 -2.54
N THR A 68 -1.97 10.41 -2.23
CA THR A 68 -1.03 9.64 -3.07
C THR A 68 -1.62 9.25 -4.43
N ASP A 69 -2.94 9.14 -4.54
CA ASP A 69 -3.63 8.74 -5.76
C ASP A 69 -4.01 9.95 -6.63
N THR A 70 -4.09 11.15 -6.03
CA THR A 70 -4.53 12.38 -6.70
C THR A 70 -3.41 13.14 -7.38
N ILE A 71 -2.18 13.13 -6.84
CA ILE A 71 -1.06 13.95 -7.36
C ILE A 71 -0.76 13.71 -8.84
N GLY A 72 -0.88 12.47 -9.33
CA GLY A 72 -0.65 12.16 -10.75
C GLY A 72 -1.92 12.13 -11.62
N SER A 73 -3.11 12.14 -11.02
CA SER A 73 -4.35 11.88 -11.75
C SER A 73 -4.82 13.06 -12.60
N CYS A 74 -4.42 14.29 -12.27
CA CYS A 74 -4.88 15.50 -12.94
C CYS A 74 -4.01 15.91 -14.13
N TYR A 75 -2.84 15.31 -14.30
CA TYR A 75 -1.83 15.84 -15.21
C TYR A 75 -1.78 15.16 -16.59
N THR A 76 -2.14 13.88 -16.73
CA THR A 76 -2.49 13.16 -17.99
C THR A 76 -2.61 11.64 -17.72
N THR A 77 -3.24 10.86 -18.62
CA THR A 77 -3.29 9.38 -18.51
C THR A 77 -1.91 8.72 -18.59
N SER A 78 -0.94 9.35 -19.28
CA SER A 78 0.44 8.89 -19.37
C SER A 78 1.17 8.91 -18.01
N VAL A 79 0.74 9.77 -17.08
CA VAL A 79 1.33 9.88 -15.73
C VAL A 79 0.85 8.77 -14.80
N ASN A 80 -0.14 7.96 -15.19
CA ASN A 80 -0.59 6.80 -14.40
C ASN A 80 0.53 5.77 -14.14
N ALA A 81 1.50 5.65 -15.05
CA ALA A 81 2.66 4.79 -14.88
C ALA A 81 3.57 5.23 -13.72
N LEU A 82 3.53 6.52 -13.35
CA LEU A 82 4.35 7.12 -12.30
C LEU A 82 3.68 7.08 -10.92
N ARG A 83 2.51 6.42 -10.78
CA ARG A 83 1.84 6.27 -9.48
C ARG A 83 2.69 5.45 -8.52
N LEU A 84 2.74 5.86 -7.26
CA LEU A 84 3.49 5.13 -6.22
C LEU A 84 3.08 3.66 -6.10
N ALA A 85 1.82 3.33 -6.40
CA ALA A 85 1.30 1.96 -6.42
C ALA A 85 1.79 1.12 -7.62
N THR A 86 2.06 1.75 -8.77
CA THR A 86 2.60 1.08 -9.96
C THR A 86 4.12 1.06 -9.96
N LEU A 87 4.75 1.97 -9.22
CA LEU A 87 6.20 1.98 -9.06
C LEU A 87 6.65 0.74 -8.27
N PRO A 88 7.69 0.04 -8.73
CA PRO A 88 8.22 -1.10 -8.01
C PRO A 88 8.76 -0.66 -6.63
N PRO A 89 8.63 -1.49 -5.58
CA PRO A 89 9.03 -1.13 -4.23
C PRO A 89 10.54 -0.86 -4.15
N ARG A 90 10.90 0.38 -3.78
CA ARG A 90 12.31 0.80 -3.63
C ARG A 90 12.95 0.09 -2.43
N ARG A 91 13.83 -0.88 -2.69
CA ARG A 91 14.62 -1.57 -1.66
C ARG A 91 15.64 -0.60 -1.05
N LYS A 92 15.52 -0.30 0.24
CA LYS A 92 16.53 0.47 0.98
C LYS A 92 17.79 -0.39 1.19
N THR A 93 18.90 -0.06 0.53
CA THR A 93 20.22 -0.59 0.88
C THR A 93 20.65 0.00 2.24
N LYS A 94 21.36 -0.75 3.10
CA LYS A 94 22.01 -0.18 4.30
C LYS A 94 23.31 0.37 3.74
N SER A 95 23.65 1.62 4.01
CA SER A 95 24.93 2.20 3.57
C SER A 95 25.79 2.46 4.81
N SER A 96 26.67 1.53 5.13
CA SER A 96 27.88 1.80 5.91
C SER A 96 29.05 1.69 4.93
N ILE A 97 29.18 2.72 4.09
CA ILE A 97 30.33 2.86 3.22
C ILE A 97 31.43 3.48 4.08
N THR A 98 32.29 2.64 4.64
CA THR A 98 33.57 3.07 5.22
C THR A 98 34.62 2.96 4.11
N CYS A 99 35.18 4.10 3.68
CA CYS A 99 36.17 4.20 2.59
C CYS A 99 37.62 3.96 3.05
N LEU A 100 37.81 3.57 4.31
CA LEU A 100 39.12 3.43 4.95
C LEU A 100 39.25 2.04 5.56
N ASP A 101 40.44 1.44 5.41
CA ASP A 101 40.82 0.21 6.11
C ASP A 101 41.22 0.48 7.57
N SER A 102 41.41 -0.59 8.34
CA SER A 102 41.87 -0.52 9.75
C SER A 102 43.21 0.20 9.94
N GLU A 103 44.01 0.34 8.87
CA GLU A 103 45.28 1.08 8.87
C GLU A 103 45.18 2.49 8.26
N GLY A 104 43.95 3.01 8.06
CA GLY A 104 43.72 4.39 7.63
C GLY A 104 44.07 4.71 6.17
N ARG A 105 44.40 3.69 5.36
CA ARG A 105 44.61 3.85 3.92
C ARG A 105 43.27 3.88 3.18
N LEU A 106 43.20 4.70 2.13
CA LEU A 106 42.02 4.80 1.26
C LEU A 106 41.83 3.48 0.52
N THR A 107 40.72 2.78 0.76
CA THR A 107 40.38 1.60 -0.02
C THR A 107 39.57 1.95 -1.23
N TYR A 108 40.18 1.72 -2.39
CA TYR A 108 39.50 1.78 -3.66
C TYR A 108 39.01 0.38 -4.04
N PRO A 109 37.70 0.13 -4.30
CA PRO A 109 36.48 0.92 -4.05
C PRO A 109 35.65 0.44 -2.82
N PRO A 110 34.65 1.20 -2.33
CA PRO A 110 33.96 0.94 -1.05
C PRO A 110 33.08 -0.32 -0.99
N LYS A 111 33.14 -1.05 0.14
CA LYS A 111 32.35 -2.27 0.39
C LYS A 111 30.90 -1.94 0.82
N LEU A 112 29.89 -2.38 0.05
CA LEU A 112 28.46 -2.15 0.33
C LEU A 112 27.90 -3.14 1.38
N PRO A 113 27.15 -2.70 2.41
CA PRO A 113 26.69 -3.57 3.49
C PRO A 113 25.19 -3.90 3.41
N ARG A 114 24.87 -5.06 2.86
CA ARG A 114 23.68 -5.89 3.20
C ARG A 114 23.62 -7.04 2.20
N LEU A 115 24.09 -8.23 2.58
CA LEU A 115 23.57 -9.56 2.14
C LEU A 115 24.51 -10.72 2.54
N GLN A 116 24.98 -10.77 3.80
CA GLN A 116 25.63 -11.98 4.34
C GLN A 116 25.09 -12.35 5.73
N ILE A 117 23.75 -12.42 5.85
CA ILE A 117 23.16 -13.27 6.88
C ILE A 117 22.30 -14.25 6.12
N GLN A 118 22.82 -15.47 5.91
CA GLN A 118 22.00 -16.60 5.47
C GLN A 118 21.00 -16.88 6.59
N LYS A 119 19.89 -16.15 6.62
CA LYS A 119 18.76 -16.50 7.48
C LYS A 119 18.11 -17.73 6.86
N PRO A 120 17.88 -18.82 7.61
CA PRO A 120 17.07 -19.92 7.11
C PRO A 120 15.71 -19.36 6.65
N PRO A 121 15.07 -19.94 5.62
CA PRO A 121 13.83 -19.41 5.07
C PRO A 121 12.83 -19.23 6.21
N ALA A 122 12.45 -17.97 6.45
CA ALA A 122 11.49 -17.66 7.48
C ALA A 122 10.18 -18.34 7.08
N LYS A 123 9.84 -19.46 7.75
CA LYS A 123 8.55 -20.13 7.58
C LYS A 123 7.45 -19.07 7.67
N THR A 124 6.62 -18.96 6.65
CA THR A 124 5.53 -17.99 6.57
C THR A 124 4.65 -18.14 7.82
N ILE A 125 4.06 -17.06 8.33
CA ILE A 125 3.19 -17.11 9.52
C ILE A 125 2.09 -18.19 9.37
N ALA A 126 1.57 -18.36 8.14
CA ALA A 126 0.63 -19.43 7.78
C ALA A 126 1.21 -20.86 7.80
N GLN A 127 2.52 -21.03 7.56
CA GLN A 127 3.20 -22.33 7.72
C GLN A 127 3.50 -22.64 9.19
N LYS A 128 3.70 -21.60 10.02
CA LYS A 128 3.92 -21.74 11.46
C LYS A 128 2.62 -21.99 12.24
N TYR A 129 1.51 -21.44 11.76
CA TYR A 129 0.19 -21.56 12.40
C TYR A 129 -0.80 -22.27 11.46
N LYS A 130 -0.74 -23.60 11.44
CA LYS A 130 -1.92 -24.42 11.15
C LYS A 130 -2.37 -25.02 12.48
N PRO A 131 -3.35 -24.42 13.18
CA PRO A 131 -3.81 -24.96 14.46
C PRO A 131 -4.27 -26.41 14.26
N GLY A 132 -3.75 -27.33 15.07
CA GLY A 132 -4.15 -28.74 15.08
C GLY A 132 -3.48 -29.66 14.04
N VAL A 133 -2.58 -29.16 13.19
CA VAL A 133 -1.86 -30.02 12.23
C VAL A 133 -0.51 -30.43 12.80
N VAL A 134 -0.39 -31.69 13.22
CA VAL A 134 0.87 -32.33 13.65
C VAL A 134 1.34 -33.25 12.52
N ALA A 135 2.65 -33.29 12.27
CA ALA A 135 3.19 -34.21 11.27
C ALA A 135 3.06 -35.66 11.77
N LEU A 136 2.53 -36.56 10.94
CA LEU A 136 2.41 -37.99 11.25
C LEU A 136 3.77 -38.61 11.66
N SER A 137 4.87 -38.17 11.05
CA SER A 137 6.22 -38.59 11.42
C SER A 137 6.61 -38.23 12.86
N GLU A 138 6.17 -37.06 13.35
CA GLU A 138 6.43 -36.64 14.74
C GLU A 138 5.59 -37.42 15.76
N LEU A 139 4.41 -37.90 15.34
CA LEU A 139 3.56 -38.79 16.15
C LEU A 139 4.15 -40.20 16.21
N LEU A 140 4.56 -40.75 15.06
CA LEU A 140 5.14 -42.09 14.96
C LEU A 140 6.50 -42.19 15.67
N SER A 141 7.29 -41.12 15.67
CA SER A 141 8.58 -41.06 16.38
C SER A 141 8.45 -40.73 17.88
N GLY A 142 7.27 -40.32 18.35
CA GLY A 142 7.06 -39.82 19.71
C GLY A 142 7.73 -38.47 20.00
N GLU A 143 8.30 -37.80 18.99
CA GLU A 143 8.91 -36.48 19.15
C GLU A 143 7.91 -35.42 19.60
N TYR A 144 6.65 -35.54 19.17
CA TYR A 144 5.60 -34.60 19.53
C TYR A 144 5.41 -34.52 21.06
N ASP A 145 5.35 -35.67 21.73
CA ASP A 145 5.14 -35.73 23.18
C ASP A 145 6.36 -35.21 23.95
N ARG A 146 7.57 -35.52 23.46
CA ARG A 146 8.82 -34.98 24.03
C ARG A 146 8.88 -33.45 23.94
N LYS A 147 8.61 -32.89 22.75
CA LYS A 147 8.56 -31.43 22.54
C LYS A 147 7.47 -30.77 23.41
N ARG A 148 6.34 -31.44 23.60
CA ARG A 148 5.24 -30.97 24.46
C ARG A 148 5.66 -30.93 25.93
N ALA A 149 6.31 -31.98 26.43
CA ALA A 149 6.82 -32.06 27.79
C ALA A 149 7.88 -30.99 28.05
N GLU A 150 8.88 -30.85 27.18
CA GLU A 150 9.93 -29.84 27.30
C GLU A 150 9.34 -28.41 27.32
N LYS A 151 8.34 -28.14 26.48
CA LYS A 151 7.65 -26.83 26.48
C LYS A 151 6.89 -26.59 27.79
N ALA A 152 6.31 -27.62 28.39
CA ALA A 152 5.66 -27.51 29.68
C ALA A 152 6.67 -27.25 30.80
N GLU A 153 7.83 -27.91 30.78
CA GLU A 153 8.92 -27.66 31.73
C GLU A 153 9.50 -26.26 31.62
N ARG A 154 9.77 -25.79 30.39
CA ARG A 154 10.21 -24.40 30.15
C ARG A 154 9.21 -23.38 30.68
N ARG A 155 7.90 -23.64 30.52
CA ARG A 155 6.85 -22.79 31.09
C ARG A 155 6.89 -22.80 32.63
N LYS A 156 7.03 -23.98 33.25
CA LYS A 156 7.17 -24.09 34.71
C LYS A 156 8.38 -23.31 35.21
N GLN A 157 9.54 -23.49 34.59
CA GLN A 157 10.77 -22.77 34.95
C GLN A 157 10.61 -21.25 34.81
N HIS A 158 9.99 -20.79 33.73
CA HIS A 158 9.73 -19.37 33.53
C HIS A 158 8.76 -18.80 34.58
N LEU A 159 7.74 -19.56 34.98
CA LEU A 159 6.81 -19.14 36.03
C LEU A 159 7.51 -19.05 37.40
N ILE A 160 8.38 -20.01 37.72
CA ILE A 160 9.17 -20.01 38.96
C ILE A 160 10.08 -18.78 39.00
N LYS A 161 10.87 -18.53 37.94
CA LYS A 161 11.73 -17.34 37.86
C LYS A 161 10.96 -16.04 38.00
N LYS A 162 9.81 -15.93 37.33
CA LYS A 162 8.95 -14.74 37.44
C LYS A 162 8.40 -14.55 38.86
N ALA A 163 8.08 -15.63 39.56
CA ALA A 163 7.62 -15.58 40.95
C ALA A 163 8.75 -15.15 41.90
N GLU A 164 9.97 -15.63 41.68
CA GLU A 164 11.17 -15.21 42.44
C GLU A 164 11.48 -13.72 42.22
N GLU A 165 11.48 -13.26 40.97
CA GLU A 165 11.65 -11.84 40.64
C GLU A 165 10.58 -10.96 41.30
N ALA A 166 9.33 -11.42 41.31
CA ALA A 166 8.24 -10.70 41.97
C ALA A 166 8.41 -10.63 43.49
N LYS A 167 8.91 -11.71 44.13
CA LYS A 167 9.25 -11.71 45.56
C LYS A 167 10.36 -10.72 45.87
N LEU A 168 11.45 -10.73 45.10
CA LEU A 168 12.56 -9.78 45.26
C LEU A 168 12.09 -8.33 45.09
N GLN A 169 11.20 -8.05 44.14
CA GLN A 169 10.62 -6.72 43.97
C GLN A 169 9.75 -6.30 45.15
N LEU A 170 9.02 -7.22 45.79
CA LEU A 170 8.24 -6.92 46.99
C LEU A 170 9.15 -6.65 48.19
N GLU A 171 10.23 -7.42 48.38
CA GLU A 171 11.21 -7.20 49.44
C GLU A 171 11.94 -5.85 49.28
N MET A 172 12.35 -5.51 48.05
CA MET A 172 12.95 -4.21 47.74
C MET A 172 11.99 -3.05 47.99
N LYS A 173 10.69 -3.24 47.74
CA LYS A 173 9.66 -2.23 48.05
C LYS A 173 9.35 -2.12 49.54
N ALA A 174 9.47 -3.20 50.31
CA ALA A 174 9.22 -3.19 51.75
C ALA A 174 10.40 -2.59 52.55
N LYS A 175 11.59 -2.52 51.94
CA LYS A 175 12.82 -2.00 52.55
C LYS A 175 13.11 -0.53 52.17
N ALA A 176 12.36 0.03 51.22
CA ALA A 176 12.39 1.44 50.82
C ALA A 176 11.29 2.23 51.54
#